data_AF-A0A1Y2C721-F1
#
_entry.id   AF-A0A1Y2C721-F1
#
_cell.length_a   1.000
_cell.length_b   1.000
_cell.length_c   1.000
_cell.angle_alpha   90.00
_cell.angle_beta   90.00
_cell.angle_gamma   90.00
#
_symmetry.space_group_name_H-M   'P 1'
#
loop_
_entity.id
_entity.type
_entity.pdbx_description
1 polymer ?
#
loop_
_entity_poly.entity_id
_entity_poly.type
_entity_poly.pdbx_seq_one_letter_code
_entity_poly.pdbx_strand_id
1 'polypeptide(L)'
;MANQESSSSLYKNVSGSTLSLADKVRALHTVGDVDGVFALFDSVPTPPTTTLCCVNPSTSLIELVASNLHSVLPVGGSVLSIGSGSGLFEHLLNHKLVGTSTQVIGIDVAPINVFLQSESFYCVRTDQDPSTIVMENIHVLLSVYLRRPSLLLDYISFFSSVSAVVLIGPRSEDPFQEKVVAQQLESSGWTQTVIDSPSLARWDILQILKKK
;
A
#
# COMPACT_ATOMS: atom_id res chain seq x y z
N MET A 1 -29.35 -3.23 27.74
CA MET A 1 -29.13 -3.57 26.32
C MET A 1 -28.71 -2.28 25.64
N ALA A 2 -27.41 -2.10 25.40
CA ALA A 2 -26.87 -0.91 24.75
C ALA A 2 -26.87 -1.12 23.23
N ASN A 3 -27.45 -0.17 22.50
CA ASN A 3 -27.47 -0.18 21.04
C ASN A 3 -26.04 -0.06 20.49
N GLN A 4 -25.62 -1.06 19.71
CA GLN A 4 -24.49 -0.95 18.79
C GLN A 4 -24.91 -0.04 17.64
N GLU A 5 -24.53 1.24 17.69
CA GLU A 5 -24.54 2.09 16.50
C GLU A 5 -23.40 1.63 15.59
N SER A 6 -23.75 1.24 14.36
CA SER A 6 -22.79 0.78 13.36
C SER A 6 -21.88 1.94 12.92
N SER A 7 -20.57 1.67 12.88
CA SER A 7 -19.51 2.59 12.44
C SER A 7 -19.67 3.15 11.02
N SER A 8 -20.67 2.68 10.26
CA SER A 8 -21.01 3.12 8.90
C SER A 8 -21.60 4.54 8.81
N SER A 9 -21.95 5.17 9.94
CA SER A 9 -22.60 6.48 9.97
C SER A 9 -21.65 7.68 9.85
N LEU A 10 -20.35 7.50 10.13
CA LEU A 10 -19.42 8.63 10.32
C LEU A 10 -18.86 9.25 9.02
N TYR A 11 -19.15 8.66 7.85
CA TYR A 11 -18.55 9.09 6.57
C TYR A 11 -19.53 9.41 5.45
N LYS A 12 -20.84 9.48 5.72
CA LYS A 12 -21.81 9.93 4.72
C LYS A 12 -21.77 11.46 4.65
N ASN A 13 -21.06 12.01 3.67
CA ASN A 13 -21.19 13.42 3.32
C ASN A 13 -22.58 13.66 2.73
N VAL A 14 -23.53 14.08 3.57
CA VAL A 14 -24.86 14.52 3.15
C VAL A 14 -24.77 15.98 2.70
N SER A 15 -24.07 16.23 1.59
CA SER A 15 -24.00 17.56 0.98
C SER A 15 -23.97 17.42 -0.55
N GLY A 16 -25.15 17.52 -1.17
CA GLY A 16 -25.34 17.51 -2.62
C GLY A 16 -25.47 16.10 -3.20
N SER A 17 -26.38 15.94 -4.16
CA SER A 17 -26.91 14.67 -4.72
C SER A 17 -25.91 13.75 -5.45
N THR A 18 -24.60 13.96 -5.32
CA THR A 18 -23.59 13.17 -6.01
C THR A 18 -22.73 12.44 -4.99
N LEU A 19 -22.83 11.10 -4.96
CA LEU A 19 -21.96 10.26 -4.13
C LEU A 19 -20.49 10.60 -4.40
N SER A 20 -19.70 10.76 -3.34
CA SER A 20 -18.26 10.96 -3.46
C SER A 20 -17.59 9.74 -4.10
N LEU A 21 -16.38 9.91 -4.65
CA LEU A 21 -15.60 8.79 -5.17
C LEU A 21 -15.44 7.69 -4.11
N ALA A 22 -15.14 8.07 -2.86
CA ALA A 22 -15.01 7.12 -1.75
C ALA A 22 -16.31 6.34 -1.47
N ASP A 23 -17.47 7.00 -1.54
CA ASP A 23 -18.76 6.35 -1.31
C ASP A 23 -19.10 5.36 -2.43
N LYS A 24 -18.82 5.72 -3.69
CA LYS A 24 -18.99 4.82 -4.84
C LYS A 24 -18.09 3.58 -4.71
N VAL A 25 -16.83 3.75 -4.35
CA VAL A 25 -15.89 2.64 -4.13
C VAL A 25 -16.38 1.70 -3.01
N ARG A 26 -16.83 2.26 -1.88
CA ARG A 26 -17.39 1.44 -0.78
C ARG A 26 -18.66 0.69 -1.19
N ALA A 27 -19.53 1.32 -1.98
CA ALA A 27 -20.75 0.67 -2.48
C ALA A 27 -20.42 -0.53 -3.38
N LEU A 28 -19.45 -0.38 -4.30
CA LEU A 28 -18.97 -1.45 -5.17
C LEU A 28 -18.31 -2.58 -4.37
N HIS A 29 -17.45 -2.24 -3.40
CA HIS A 29 -16.86 -3.23 -2.51
C HIS A 29 -17.91 -4.03 -1.73
N THR A 30 -18.98 -3.38 -1.25
CA THR A 30 -20.05 -4.05 -0.48
C THR A 30 -20.74 -5.15 -1.28
N VAL A 31 -20.80 -5.02 -2.61
CA VAL A 31 -21.38 -6.04 -3.50
C VAL A 31 -20.32 -6.94 -4.17
N GLY A 32 -19.05 -6.79 -3.79
CA GLY A 32 -17.93 -7.59 -4.31
C GLY A 32 -17.51 -7.22 -5.75
N ASP A 33 -17.89 -6.05 -6.26
CA ASP A 33 -17.59 -5.62 -7.62
C ASP A 33 -16.23 -4.91 -7.71
N VAL A 34 -15.16 -5.71 -7.70
CA VAL A 34 -13.77 -5.20 -7.76
C VAL A 34 -13.43 -4.62 -9.13
N ASP A 35 -13.93 -5.22 -10.22
CA ASP A 35 -13.75 -4.71 -11.58
C ASP A 35 -14.42 -3.34 -11.76
N GLY A 36 -15.60 -3.13 -11.15
CA GLY A 36 -16.24 -1.83 -11.08
C GLY A 36 -15.40 -0.78 -10.34
N VAL A 37 -14.67 -1.17 -9.29
CA VAL A 37 -13.74 -0.26 -8.59
C VAL A 37 -12.59 0.15 -9.51
N PHE A 38 -12.01 -0.80 -10.25
CA PHE A 38 -10.98 -0.50 -11.25
C PHE A 38 -11.48 0.45 -12.33
N ALA A 39 -12.63 0.15 -12.95
CA ALA A 39 -13.24 0.99 -13.98
C ALA A 39 -13.49 2.42 -13.49
N LEU A 40 -13.88 2.58 -12.21
CA LEU A 40 -14.06 3.88 -11.59
C LEU A 40 -12.74 4.65 -11.49
N PHE A 41 -11.65 4.02 -11.03
CA PHE A 41 -10.33 4.67 -10.92
C PHE A 41 -9.65 4.94 -12.27
N ASP A 42 -9.91 4.10 -13.27
CA ASP A 42 -9.43 4.32 -14.64
C ASP A 42 -10.15 5.51 -15.32
N SER A 43 -11.37 5.83 -14.88
CA SER A 43 -12.18 6.92 -15.44
C SER A 43 -11.92 8.29 -14.82
N VAL A 44 -11.24 8.37 -13.67
CA VAL A 44 -10.98 9.64 -12.97
C VAL A 44 -9.60 10.20 -13.34
N PRO A 45 -9.44 11.54 -13.40
CA PRO A 45 -8.14 12.16 -13.59
C PRO A 45 -7.16 11.76 -12.48
N THR A 46 -5.90 11.52 -12.85
CA THR A 46 -4.81 11.28 -11.89
C THR A 46 -4.20 12.61 -11.44
N PRO A 47 -4.09 12.88 -10.12
CA PRO A 47 -4.48 12.01 -8.99
C PRO A 47 -5.98 12.10 -8.67
N PRO A 48 -6.60 11.02 -8.16
CA PRO A 48 -7.97 11.05 -7.69
C PRO A 48 -8.06 11.83 -6.38
N THR A 49 -9.16 12.55 -6.21
CA THR A 49 -9.53 13.15 -4.93
C THR A 49 -10.33 12.13 -4.11
N THR A 50 -9.62 11.25 -3.40
CA THR A 50 -10.22 10.31 -2.44
C THR A 50 -9.41 10.23 -1.16
N THR A 51 -10.08 9.99 -0.03
CA THR A 51 -9.44 9.76 1.27
C THR A 51 -9.10 8.28 1.49
N LEU A 52 -9.40 7.40 0.53
CA LEU A 52 -9.22 5.96 0.69
C LEU A 52 -7.79 5.49 0.37
N CYS A 53 -7.10 6.18 -0.55
CA CYS A 53 -5.75 5.83 -0.97
C CYS A 53 -4.99 7.11 -1.35
N CYS A 54 -3.68 7.13 -1.09
CA CYS A 54 -2.84 8.29 -1.39
C CYS A 54 -2.46 8.37 -2.88
N VAL A 55 -2.56 7.26 -3.62
CA VAL A 55 -2.33 7.19 -5.09
C VAL A 55 -3.64 6.93 -5.83
N ASN A 56 -3.63 7.06 -7.16
CA ASN A 56 -4.68 6.46 -8.00
C ASN A 56 -4.41 4.97 -8.18
N PRO A 57 -5.17 4.04 -7.55
CA PRO A 57 -4.97 2.62 -7.79
C PRO A 57 -5.66 2.21 -9.11
N SER A 58 -5.30 2.87 -10.22
CA SER A 58 -5.76 2.51 -11.55
C SER A 58 -5.32 1.09 -11.90
N THR A 59 -6.01 0.46 -12.84
CA THR A 59 -5.64 -0.87 -13.34
C THR A 59 -4.18 -0.92 -13.74
N SER A 60 -3.72 0.10 -14.48
CA SER A 60 -2.36 0.18 -14.97
C SER A 60 -1.31 0.35 -13.87
N LEU A 61 -1.61 1.08 -12.78
CA LEU A 61 -0.69 1.19 -11.65
C LEU A 61 -0.62 -0.12 -10.88
N ILE A 62 -1.76 -0.76 -10.59
CA ILE A 62 -1.79 -2.01 -9.84
C ILE A 62 -1.07 -3.12 -10.63
N GLU A 63 -1.26 -3.20 -11.96
CA GLU A 63 -0.56 -4.16 -12.81
C GLU A 63 0.95 -3.88 -12.89
N LEU A 64 1.35 -2.61 -12.94
CA LEU A 64 2.75 -2.23 -12.86
C LEU A 64 3.39 -2.69 -11.54
N VAL A 65 2.69 -2.52 -10.42
CA VAL A 65 3.19 -2.94 -9.11
C VAL A 65 3.21 -4.46 -8.97
N ALA A 66 2.14 -5.13 -9.40
CA ALA A 66 2.07 -6.59 -9.40
C ALA A 66 3.20 -7.21 -10.23
N SER A 67 3.45 -6.72 -11.45
CA SER A 67 4.53 -7.24 -12.30
C SER A 67 5.91 -7.04 -11.67
N ASN A 68 6.16 -5.90 -11.03
CA ASN A 68 7.42 -5.66 -10.32
C ASN A 68 7.56 -6.54 -9.08
N LEU A 69 6.48 -6.77 -8.32
CA LEU A 69 6.48 -7.69 -7.19
C LEU A 69 6.86 -9.11 -7.61
N HIS A 70 6.29 -9.62 -8.72
CA HIS A 70 6.67 -10.94 -9.25
C HIS A 70 8.16 -11.04 -9.61
N SER A 71 8.81 -9.94 -9.97
CA SER A 71 10.24 -9.91 -10.31
C SER A 71 11.18 -9.93 -9.09
N VAL A 72 10.64 -9.73 -7.89
CA VAL A 72 11.42 -9.66 -6.64
C VAL A 72 11.01 -10.68 -5.60
N LEU A 73 9.78 -11.20 -5.68
CA LEU A 73 9.28 -12.18 -4.74
C LEU A 73 9.81 -13.58 -5.06
N PRO A 74 10.27 -14.35 -4.05
CA PRO A 74 10.40 -15.78 -4.21
C PRO A 74 9.02 -16.42 -4.37
N VAL A 75 8.97 -17.63 -4.93
CA VAL A 75 7.72 -18.39 -5.05
C VAL A 75 7.13 -18.63 -3.66
N GLY A 76 5.91 -18.13 -3.44
CA GLY A 76 5.23 -18.19 -2.13
C GLY A 76 5.71 -17.15 -1.11
N GLY A 77 6.46 -16.14 -1.55
CA GLY A 77 6.83 -15.01 -0.70
C GLY A 77 5.63 -14.14 -0.33
N SER A 78 5.68 -13.55 0.86
CA SER A 78 4.69 -12.59 1.33
C SER A 78 5.21 -11.14 1.23
N VAL A 79 4.26 -10.23 1.04
CA VAL A 79 4.46 -8.79 0.99
C VAL A 79 3.81 -8.17 2.21
N LEU A 80 4.57 -7.37 2.95
CA LEU A 80 4.00 -6.52 4.00
C LEU A 80 3.87 -5.09 3.49
N SER A 81 2.64 -4.61 3.36
CA SER A 81 2.33 -3.22 3.00
C SER A 81 2.25 -2.35 4.25
N ILE A 82 3.19 -1.42 4.41
CA ILE A 82 3.28 -0.54 5.58
C ILE A 82 2.62 0.81 5.28
N GLY A 83 1.70 1.20 6.16
CA GLY A 83 0.87 2.39 5.99
C GLY A 83 -0.38 2.11 5.14
N SER A 84 -0.97 0.92 5.29
CA SER A 84 -2.09 0.47 4.45
C SER A 84 -3.36 1.31 4.57
N GLY A 85 -3.53 2.07 5.64
CA GLY A 85 -4.69 2.92 5.88
C GLY A 85 -6.00 2.16 5.71
N SER A 86 -6.77 2.50 4.68
CA SER A 86 -8.06 1.84 4.41
C SER A 86 -7.93 0.39 3.91
N GLY A 87 -6.74 -0.02 3.44
CA GLY A 87 -6.51 -1.33 2.83
C GLY A 87 -6.91 -1.43 1.36
N LEU A 88 -7.37 -0.33 0.74
CA LEU A 88 -7.87 -0.34 -0.65
C LEU A 88 -6.81 -0.76 -1.67
N PHE A 89 -5.57 -0.27 -1.50
CA PHE A 89 -4.50 -0.55 -2.47
C PHE A 89 -4.15 -2.04 -2.45
N GLU A 90 -4.00 -2.61 -1.25
CA GLU A 90 -3.70 -4.01 -1.02
C GLU A 90 -4.83 -4.92 -1.47
N HIS A 91 -6.09 -4.51 -1.26
CA HIS A 91 -7.26 -5.23 -1.74
C HIS A 91 -7.24 -5.38 -3.27
N LEU A 92 -7.02 -4.27 -3.99
CA LEU A 92 -6.95 -4.27 -5.45
C LEU A 92 -5.73 -5.02 -5.98
N LEU A 93 -4.59 -4.92 -5.27
CA LEU A 93 -3.38 -5.66 -5.59
C LEU A 93 -3.58 -7.17 -5.40
N ASN A 94 -4.15 -7.61 -4.28
CA ASN A 94 -4.48 -9.01 -4.02
C ASN A 94 -5.42 -9.58 -5.11
N HIS A 95 -6.39 -8.79 -5.60
CA HIS A 95 -7.25 -9.20 -6.70
C HIS A 95 -6.47 -9.50 -7.99
N LYS A 96 -5.44 -8.70 -8.32
CA LYS A 96 -4.56 -8.96 -9.49
C LYS A 96 -3.54 -10.08 -9.24
N LEU A 97 -3.32 -10.46 -7.98
CA LEU A 97 -2.44 -11.56 -7.59
C LEU A 97 -3.20 -12.89 -7.37
N VAL A 98 -4.52 -12.94 -7.62
CA VAL A 98 -5.31 -14.17 -7.52
C VAL A 98 -4.71 -15.25 -8.42
N GLY A 99 -4.58 -16.47 -7.87
CA GLY A 99 -3.97 -17.61 -8.56
C GLY A 99 -2.44 -17.68 -8.41
N THR A 100 -1.83 -16.68 -7.77
CA THR A 100 -0.43 -16.75 -7.34
C THR A 100 -0.36 -17.25 -5.89
N SER A 101 0.82 -17.68 -5.44
CA SER A 101 1.08 -17.98 -4.03
C SER A 101 1.47 -16.74 -3.21
N THR A 102 1.37 -15.55 -3.80
CA THR A 102 1.72 -14.28 -3.14
C THR A 102 0.56 -13.81 -2.27
N GLN A 103 0.87 -13.41 -1.04
CA GLN A 103 -0.08 -12.77 -0.13
C GLN A 103 0.40 -11.36 0.21
N VAL A 104 -0.50 -10.38 0.12
CA VAL A 104 -0.26 -9.02 0.61
C VAL A 104 -0.98 -8.81 1.93
N ILE A 105 -0.20 -8.51 2.96
CA ILE A 105 -0.65 -8.20 4.32
C ILE A 105 -0.54 -6.70 4.53
N GLY A 106 -1.60 -6.08 5.05
CA GLY A 106 -1.58 -4.68 5.43
C GLY A 106 -1.15 -4.48 6.88
N ILE A 107 -0.42 -3.40 7.14
CA ILE A 107 -0.12 -2.96 8.49
C ILE A 107 -0.25 -1.44 8.60
N ASP A 108 -0.88 -0.97 9.67
CA ASP A 108 -1.01 0.45 9.96
C ASP A 108 -1.05 0.70 11.47
N VAL A 109 -0.83 1.95 11.88
CA VAL A 109 -0.98 2.39 13.27
C VAL A 109 -2.41 2.82 13.60
N ALA A 110 -3.21 3.11 12.58
CA ALA A 110 -4.61 3.50 12.71
C ALA A 110 -5.54 2.34 12.33
N PRO A 111 -6.56 2.03 13.16
CA PRO A 111 -7.52 0.96 12.86
C PRO A 111 -8.60 1.43 11.87
N ILE A 112 -8.19 1.89 10.69
CA ILE A 112 -9.06 2.48 9.67
C ILE A 112 -9.26 1.58 8.44
N ASN A 113 -8.88 0.30 8.55
CA ASN A 113 -9.10 -0.70 7.50
C ASN A 113 -10.60 -0.85 7.18
N VAL A 114 -10.90 -0.87 5.88
CA VAL A 114 -12.24 -1.06 5.32
C VAL A 114 -12.27 -2.19 4.29
N PHE A 115 -11.17 -2.41 3.57
CA PHE A 115 -11.14 -3.27 2.37
C PHE A 115 -10.44 -4.61 2.56
N LEU A 116 -9.52 -4.73 3.53
CA LEU A 116 -8.85 -5.99 3.82
C LEU A 116 -9.64 -6.82 4.82
N GLN A 117 -9.53 -8.15 4.70
CA GLN A 117 -10.03 -9.07 5.72
C GLN A 117 -9.24 -8.90 7.02
N SER A 118 -9.84 -9.27 8.15
CA SER A 118 -9.25 -9.04 9.48
C SER A 118 -7.93 -9.79 9.67
N GLU A 119 -7.80 -10.96 9.07
CA GLU A 119 -6.58 -11.78 9.07
C GLU A 119 -5.46 -11.23 8.17
N SER A 120 -5.78 -10.29 7.29
CA SER A 120 -4.83 -9.68 6.34
C SER A 120 -4.48 -8.23 6.71
N PHE A 121 -4.88 -7.76 7.89
CA PHE A 121 -4.56 -6.42 8.37
C PHE A 121 -4.19 -6.42 9.85
N TYR A 122 -3.03 -5.85 10.16
CA TYR A 122 -2.55 -5.69 11.53
C TYR A 122 -2.53 -4.22 11.94
N CYS A 123 -3.15 -3.90 13.08
CA CYS A 123 -3.04 -2.58 13.69
C CYS A 123 -1.93 -2.60 14.75
N VAL A 124 -0.85 -1.86 14.53
CA VAL A 124 0.31 -1.81 15.43
C VAL A 124 0.27 -0.54 16.26
N ARG A 125 0.36 -0.66 17.58
CA ARG A 125 0.50 0.51 18.43
C ARG A 125 1.92 1.06 18.35
N THR A 126 2.08 2.35 18.59
CA THR A 126 3.39 3.04 18.52
C THR A 126 4.46 2.48 19.46
N ASP A 127 4.04 1.77 20.52
CA ASP A 127 4.90 1.13 21.51
C ASP A 127 5.23 -0.35 21.20
N GLN A 128 4.74 -0.87 20.07
CA GLN A 128 4.91 -2.27 19.69
C GLN A 128 5.91 -2.42 18.53
N ASP A 129 6.67 -3.51 18.57
CA ASP A 129 7.53 -3.93 17.46
C ASP A 129 6.67 -4.66 16.40
N PRO A 130 6.54 -4.13 15.18
CA PRO A 130 5.78 -4.76 14.09
C PRO A 130 6.18 -6.21 13.81
N SER A 131 7.47 -6.55 13.97
CA SER A 131 8.01 -7.89 13.68
C SER A 131 7.49 -8.96 14.62
N THR A 132 7.04 -8.57 15.81
CA THR A 132 6.46 -9.49 16.81
C THR A 132 4.98 -9.79 16.54
N ILE A 133 4.33 -8.96 15.73
CA ILE A 133 2.90 -9.04 15.42
C ILE A 133 2.69 -9.80 14.10
N VAL A 134 3.50 -9.47 13.11
CA VAL A 134 3.47 -10.13 11.80
C VAL A 134 4.30 -11.40 11.89
N MET A 135 3.66 -12.53 12.21
CA MET A 135 4.34 -13.83 12.40
C MET A 135 4.77 -14.51 11.08
N GLU A 136 4.62 -13.82 9.94
CA GLU A 136 4.92 -14.36 8.62
C GLU A 136 6.36 -14.04 8.18
N ASN A 137 6.95 -14.93 7.39
CA ASN A 137 8.25 -14.67 6.76
C ASN A 137 8.08 -13.62 5.65
N ILE A 138 8.20 -12.35 6.01
CA ILE A 138 8.10 -11.22 5.08
C ILE A 138 9.35 -11.13 4.21
N HIS A 139 9.16 -11.12 2.89
CA HIS A 139 10.25 -11.05 1.91
C HIS A 139 10.34 -9.68 1.26
N VAL A 140 9.19 -9.01 1.10
CA VAL A 140 9.09 -7.73 0.44
C VAL A 140 8.30 -6.76 1.30
N LEU A 141 8.85 -5.56 1.47
CA LEU A 141 8.08 -4.44 2.02
C LEU A 141 7.47 -3.66 0.87
N LEU A 142 6.21 -3.28 1.00
CA LEU A 142 5.52 -2.32 0.15
C LEU A 142 5.22 -1.08 0.99
N SER A 143 5.42 0.12 0.45
CA SER A 143 4.90 1.34 1.08
C SER A 143 4.38 2.30 0.03
N VAL A 144 3.16 2.80 0.27
CA VAL A 144 2.49 3.80 -0.56
C VAL A 144 2.48 5.10 0.23
N TYR A 145 3.30 6.06 -0.19
CA TYR A 145 3.71 7.26 0.53
C TYR A 145 4.44 6.95 1.84
N LEU A 146 5.77 6.83 1.74
CA LEU A 146 6.67 6.59 2.87
C LEU A 146 6.63 7.75 3.90
N ARG A 147 6.20 8.96 3.50
CA ARG A 147 6.15 10.22 4.26
C ARG A 147 7.50 10.83 4.62
N ARG A 148 8.47 10.01 5.04
CA ARG A 148 9.82 10.44 5.42
C ARG A 148 10.85 9.39 4.99
N PRO A 149 11.89 9.76 4.21
CA PRO A 149 12.99 8.87 3.83
C PRO A 149 13.52 7.96 4.94
N SER A 150 13.74 8.52 6.13
CA SER A 150 14.35 7.80 7.26
C SER A 150 13.51 6.62 7.79
N LEU A 151 12.18 6.63 7.60
CA LEU A 151 11.31 5.54 8.05
C LEU A 151 11.63 4.21 7.37
N LEU A 152 12.18 4.25 6.16
CA LEU A 152 12.58 3.03 5.47
C LEU A 152 13.65 2.25 6.24
N LEU A 153 14.58 2.94 6.89
CA LEU A 153 15.65 2.30 7.65
C LEU A 153 15.07 1.54 8.85
N ASP A 154 14.11 2.16 9.54
CA ASP A 154 13.39 1.53 10.64
C ASP A 154 12.66 0.28 10.13
N TYR A 155 11.91 0.40 9.04
CA TYR A 155 11.15 -0.72 8.47
C TYR A 155 12.05 -1.89 8.06
N ILE A 156 13.16 -1.64 7.38
CA ILE A 156 14.11 -2.70 7.01
C ILE A 156 14.74 -3.33 8.26
N SER A 157 14.97 -2.56 9.32
CA SER A 157 15.55 -3.07 10.56
C SER A 157 14.63 -4.02 11.33
N PHE A 158 13.31 -3.80 11.27
CA PHE A 158 12.33 -4.69 11.92
C PHE A 158 12.22 -6.05 11.23
N PHE A 159 12.46 -6.12 9.91
CA PHE A 159 12.21 -7.34 9.14
C PHE A 159 13.49 -7.86 8.47
N SER A 160 14.26 -8.65 9.20
CA SER A 160 15.58 -9.15 8.76
C SER A 160 15.57 -10.00 7.49
N SER A 161 14.44 -10.65 7.19
CA SER A 161 14.25 -11.51 6.01
C SER A 161 13.91 -10.74 4.73
N VAL A 162 13.68 -9.44 4.82
CA VAL A 162 13.33 -8.60 3.66
C VAL A 162 14.53 -8.46 2.73
N SER A 163 14.32 -8.83 1.47
CA SER A 163 15.32 -8.77 0.39
C SER A 163 14.99 -7.74 -0.69
N ALA A 164 13.74 -7.27 -0.73
CA ALA A 164 13.32 -6.19 -1.61
C ALA A 164 12.32 -5.23 -0.95
N VAL A 165 12.27 -4.00 -1.45
CA VAL A 165 11.29 -2.99 -1.05
C VAL A 165 10.69 -2.35 -2.30
N VAL A 166 9.38 -2.18 -2.31
CA VAL A 166 8.62 -1.47 -3.34
C VAL A 166 8.06 -0.20 -2.71
N LEU A 167 8.47 0.96 -3.25
CA LEU A 167 8.01 2.26 -2.78
C LEU A 167 7.25 2.98 -3.88
N ILE A 168 6.11 3.54 -3.53
CA ILE A 168 5.32 4.41 -4.42
C ILE A 168 5.09 5.71 -3.68
N GLY A 169 5.40 6.84 -4.27
CA GLY A 169 5.15 8.12 -3.64
C GLY A 169 5.94 9.26 -4.29
N PRO A 170 5.87 10.46 -3.72
CA PRO A 170 6.39 11.66 -4.33
C PRO A 170 7.91 11.60 -4.34
N ARG A 171 8.53 12.20 -5.37
CA ARG A 171 9.99 12.29 -5.50
C ARG A 171 10.67 12.90 -4.27
N SER A 172 9.97 13.75 -3.52
CA SER A 172 10.48 14.35 -2.28
C SER A 172 10.61 13.37 -1.11
N GLU A 173 9.97 12.21 -1.19
CA GLU A 173 10.06 11.14 -0.19
C GLU A 173 11.09 10.06 -0.58
N ASP A 174 11.85 10.28 -1.67
CA ASP A 174 12.89 9.36 -2.15
C ASP A 174 14.02 9.18 -1.12
N PRO A 175 14.22 7.96 -0.59
CA PRO A 175 15.29 7.67 0.37
C PRO A 175 16.69 7.98 -0.14
N PHE A 176 16.92 7.89 -1.46
CA PHE A 176 18.22 8.14 -2.07
C PHE A 176 18.52 9.63 -2.30
N GLN A 177 17.55 10.53 -2.10
CA GLN A 177 17.78 11.98 -2.13
C GLN A 177 18.29 12.52 -0.79
N GLU A 178 18.04 11.81 0.31
CA GLU A 178 18.54 12.18 1.63
C GLU A 178 19.91 11.53 1.89
N LYS A 179 20.99 12.33 1.88
CA LYS A 179 22.38 11.83 1.93
C LYS A 179 22.65 10.78 3.02
N VAL A 180 22.17 11.02 4.24
CA VAL A 180 22.43 10.11 5.37
C VAL A 180 21.72 8.78 5.17
N VAL A 181 20.45 8.82 4.75
CA VAL A 181 19.64 7.63 4.47
C VAL A 181 20.23 6.84 3.30
N ALA A 182 20.58 7.52 2.19
CA ALA A 182 21.21 6.91 1.03
C ALA A 182 22.51 6.17 1.40
N GLN A 183 23.41 6.82 2.15
CA GLN A 183 24.66 6.21 2.59
C GLN A 183 24.45 4.97 3.45
N GLN A 184 23.45 4.98 4.34
CA GLN A 184 23.11 3.83 5.18
C GLN A 184 22.52 2.68 4.37
N LEU A 185 21.64 2.97 3.40
CA LEU A 185 21.09 1.95 2.49
C LEU A 185 22.20 1.32 1.64
N GLU A 186 23.05 2.13 1.01
CA GLU A 186 24.15 1.66 0.16
C GLU A 186 25.18 0.83 0.93
N SER A 187 25.61 1.29 2.11
CA SER A 187 26.53 0.54 2.97
C SER A 187 25.92 -0.76 3.49
N SER A 188 24.59 -0.84 3.58
CA SER A 188 23.85 -2.06 3.91
C SER A 188 23.54 -2.95 2.69
N GLY A 189 24.08 -2.60 1.51
CA GLY A 189 23.99 -3.40 0.30
C GLY A 189 22.73 -3.18 -0.54
N TRP A 190 21.92 -2.17 -0.22
CA TRP A 190 20.70 -1.86 -0.99
C TRP A 190 21.03 -1.08 -2.26
N THR A 191 20.31 -1.40 -3.33
CA THR A 191 20.35 -0.65 -4.59
C THR A 191 18.94 -0.33 -5.06
N GLN A 192 18.79 0.81 -5.72
CA GLN A 192 17.49 1.31 -6.19
C GLN A 192 17.40 1.23 -7.71
N THR A 193 16.22 0.84 -8.20
CA THR A 193 15.77 1.05 -9.57
C THR A 193 14.54 1.95 -9.53
N VAL A 194 14.59 3.07 -10.25
CA VAL A 194 13.46 3.98 -10.38
C VAL A 194 12.71 3.67 -11.67
N ILE A 195 11.38 3.56 -11.57
CA ILE A 195 10.48 3.27 -12.67
C ILE A 195 9.59 4.49 -12.87
N ASP A 196 9.75 5.14 -14.02
CA ASP A 196 8.87 6.19 -14.48
C ASP A 196 7.75 5.58 -15.33
N SER A 197 6.51 6.00 -15.09
CA SER A 197 5.34 5.43 -15.77
C SER A 197 4.23 6.48 -15.87
N PRO A 198 3.50 6.55 -17.01
CA PRO A 198 2.33 7.41 -17.14
C PRO A 198 1.18 7.00 -16.21
N SER A 199 1.26 5.83 -15.57
CA SER A 199 0.27 5.38 -14.57
C SER A 199 0.45 6.07 -13.21
N LEU A 200 1.58 6.74 -12.98
CA LEU A 200 1.86 7.49 -11.77
C LEU A 200 1.42 8.94 -11.92
N ALA A 201 1.11 9.61 -10.81
CA ALA A 201 1.00 11.06 -10.84
C ALA A 201 2.36 11.67 -11.22
N ARG A 202 2.35 12.85 -11.88
CA ARG A 202 3.57 13.50 -12.39
C ARG A 202 4.68 13.76 -11.35
N TRP A 203 4.34 13.77 -10.06
CA TRP A 203 5.29 13.94 -8.97
C TRP A 203 5.66 12.62 -8.28
N ASP A 204 4.92 11.54 -8.53
CA ASP A 204 5.14 10.22 -7.94
C ASP A 204 6.13 9.38 -8.76
N ILE A 205 6.93 8.57 -8.06
CA ILE A 205 7.82 7.55 -8.61
C ILE A 205 7.47 6.20 -8.02
N LEU A 206 7.69 5.15 -8.81
CA LEU A 206 7.80 3.78 -8.32
C LEU A 206 9.28 3.45 -8.18
N GLN A 207 9.68 2.91 -7.04
CA GLN A 207 11.06 2.52 -6.77
C GLN A 207 11.08 1.06 -6.31
N ILE A 208 12.01 0.29 -6.87
CA ILE A 208 12.30 -1.08 -6.45
C ILE A 208 13.70 -1.08 -5.85
N LEU A 209 13.79 -1.34 -4.55
CA LEU A 209 15.04 -1.52 -3.86
C LEU A 209 15.30 -3.01 -3.70
N LYS A 210 16.53 -3.45 -3.97
CA LYS A 210 16.97 -4.84 -3.77
C LYS A 210 18.24 -4.88 -2.96
N LYS A 211 18.32 -5.83 -2.03
CA LYS A 211 19.54 -6.13 -1.28
C LYS A 211 20.44 -7.02 -2.13
N LYS A 212 21.71 -6.63 -2.28
CA LYS A 212 22.74 -7.42 -2.96
C LYS A 212 23.12 -8.68 -2.19
#